data_AF-A0A354IX36-F1
#
_entry.id   AF-A0A354IX36-F1
#
_cell.length_a   1.000
_cell.length_b   1.000
_cell.length_c   1.000
_cell.angle_alpha   90.00
_cell.angle_beta   90.00
_cell.angle_gamma   90.00
#
_symmetry.space_group_name_H-M   'P 1'
#
loop_
_entity.id
_entity.type
_entity.pdbx_description
1 polymer ?
#
loop_
_entity_poly.entity_id
_entity_poly.type
_entity_poly.pdbx_seq_one_letter_code
_entity_poly.pdbx_strand_id
1 'polypeptide(L)'
;MNMISMNMVTLLYLVASVCFIQALKGLSSPSSARMGNTFGMAGMAIAVATTIALIFKLQEQFASGHAGMGFPLVLLGVVVGGAIGAYAAKKVEMTKMPELVAAMHSLIGLAAVCIAVAAVSEPWAFNIAERGGALPFGNRLELFIGTFVGAVTFSGSVIAFGKLSGKYKFRLFQGAPVRFGGQHILNLVIAIAIIALGLVFCFSDAVEPAWTPFAIMAALAFILGVLIIIPIGGADMPVVV
;
A
#
# COMPACT_ATOMS: atom_id res chain seq x y z
N MET A 1 31.48 7.14 14.44
CA MET A 1 31.20 8.28 13.56
C MET A 1 29.72 8.26 13.21
N ASN A 2 28.89 9.00 13.94
CA ASN A 2 27.44 9.12 13.69
C ASN A 2 27.20 10.01 12.45
N MET A 3 27.44 9.47 11.26
CA MET A 3 27.27 10.20 9.99
C MET A 3 25.80 10.55 9.68
N ILE A 4 24.84 9.98 10.42
CA ILE A 4 23.40 10.14 10.16
C ILE A 4 22.67 10.53 11.45
N SER A 5 22.42 11.81 11.64
CA SER A 5 21.55 12.33 12.73
C SER A 5 20.08 12.18 12.35
N MET A 6 19.18 12.17 13.35
CA MET A 6 17.73 12.10 13.04
C MET A 6 17.26 13.36 12.28
N ASN A 7 17.87 14.52 12.56
CA ASN A 7 17.63 15.75 11.81
C ASN A 7 18.02 15.61 10.34
N MET A 8 19.12 14.90 10.03
CA MET A 8 19.52 14.63 8.65
C MET A 8 18.50 13.73 7.94
N VAL A 9 18.02 12.68 8.60
CA VAL A 9 16.96 11.79 8.06
C VAL A 9 15.70 12.59 7.74
N THR A 10 15.23 13.41 8.69
CA THR A 10 14.06 14.27 8.48
C THR A 10 14.26 15.27 7.35
N LEU A 11 15.44 15.90 7.26
CA LEU A 11 15.77 16.82 6.18
C LEU A 11 15.76 16.12 4.81
N LEU A 12 16.34 14.93 4.70
CA LEU A 12 16.37 14.17 3.45
C LEU A 12 14.96 13.73 3.03
N TYR A 13 14.10 13.32 3.96
CA TYR A 13 12.70 13.05 3.66
C TYR A 13 11.95 14.31 3.21
N LEU A 14 12.20 15.47 3.83
CA LEU A 14 11.62 16.73 3.37
C LEU A 14 12.06 17.07 1.94
N VAL A 15 13.35 16.89 1.62
CA VAL A 15 13.86 17.08 0.26
C VAL A 15 13.18 16.12 -0.72
N ALA A 16 13.04 14.83 -0.36
CA ALA A 16 12.33 13.87 -1.19
C ALA A 16 10.86 14.28 -1.44
N SER A 17 10.16 14.77 -0.41
CA SER A 17 8.80 15.30 -0.55
C SER A 17 8.73 16.49 -1.52
N VAL A 18 9.67 17.43 -1.43
CA VAL A 18 9.76 18.54 -2.39
C VAL A 18 9.99 18.04 -3.81
N CYS A 19 10.86 17.05 -4.01
CA CYS A 19 11.07 16.43 -5.32
C CYS A 19 9.78 15.79 -5.87
N PHE A 20 8.99 15.09 -5.04
CA PHE A 20 7.70 14.53 -5.48
C PHE A 20 6.68 15.61 -5.87
N ILE A 21 6.64 16.74 -5.16
CA ILE A 21 5.80 17.88 -5.53
C ILE A 21 6.23 18.46 -6.89
N GLN A 22 7.54 18.62 -7.13
CA GLN A 22 8.04 19.08 -8.43
C GLN A 22 7.81 18.05 -9.54
N ALA A 23 7.83 16.75 -9.23
CA ALA A 23 7.51 15.70 -10.18
C ALA A 23 6.07 15.84 -10.69
N LEU A 24 5.10 15.96 -9.78
CA LEU A 24 3.69 16.15 -10.12
C LEU A 24 3.47 17.44 -10.91
N LYS A 25 4.06 18.55 -10.46
CA LYS A 25 3.99 19.83 -11.18
C LYS A 25 4.58 19.73 -12.59
N GLY A 26 5.71 19.05 -12.74
CA GLY A 26 6.37 18.88 -14.03
C GLY A 26 5.58 17.98 -14.99
N LEU A 27 4.83 17.00 -14.48
CA LEU A 27 3.98 16.11 -15.29
C LEU A 27 2.71 16.79 -15.81
N SER A 28 2.30 17.93 -15.24
CA SER A 28 1.10 18.66 -15.67
C SER A 28 1.24 19.39 -17.00
N SER A 29 2.44 19.45 -17.62
CA SER A 29 2.59 20.01 -18.96
C SER A 29 3.57 19.21 -19.83
N PRO A 30 3.33 19.07 -21.16
CA PRO A 30 4.21 18.32 -22.05
C PRO A 30 5.65 18.84 -22.11
N SER A 31 5.84 20.16 -21.97
CA SER A 31 7.17 20.78 -22.05
C SER A 31 8.05 20.46 -20.83
N SER A 32 7.44 20.29 -19.64
CA SER A 32 8.14 19.95 -18.41
C SER A 32 8.11 18.46 -18.05
N ALA A 33 7.36 17.62 -18.77
CA ALA A 33 7.10 16.22 -18.39
C ALA A 33 8.36 15.39 -18.14
N ARG A 34 9.41 15.57 -18.97
CA ARG A 34 10.70 14.86 -18.79
C ARG A 34 11.40 15.29 -17.50
N MET A 35 11.41 16.59 -17.22
CA MET A 35 11.97 17.12 -15.97
C MET A 35 11.17 16.64 -14.75
N GLY A 36 9.84 16.64 -14.84
CA GLY A 36 8.97 16.09 -13.80
C GLY A 36 9.34 14.64 -13.46
N ASN A 37 9.52 13.80 -14.48
CA ASN A 37 9.95 12.42 -14.26
C ASN A 37 11.33 12.31 -13.59
N THR A 38 12.29 13.18 -13.95
CA THR A 38 13.61 13.19 -13.30
C THR A 38 13.54 13.58 -11.83
N PHE A 39 12.68 14.54 -11.45
CA PHE A 39 12.44 14.86 -10.04
C PHE A 39 11.83 13.68 -9.29
N GLY A 40 10.91 12.94 -9.91
CA GLY A 40 10.32 11.72 -9.33
C GLY A 40 11.37 10.65 -9.05
N MET A 41 12.26 10.37 -10.03
CA MET A 41 13.36 9.41 -9.87
C MET A 41 14.33 9.84 -8.76
N ALA A 42 14.72 11.13 -8.72
CA ALA A 42 15.61 11.66 -7.70
C ALA A 42 14.97 11.58 -6.30
N GLY A 43 13.69 11.97 -6.16
CA GLY A 43 12.96 11.90 -4.89
C GLY A 43 12.86 10.46 -4.36
N MET A 44 12.52 9.50 -5.21
CA MET A 44 12.47 8.09 -4.83
C MET A 44 13.86 7.56 -4.43
N ALA A 45 14.91 7.91 -5.17
CA ALA A 45 16.27 7.50 -4.84
C ALA A 45 16.71 8.03 -3.45
N ILE A 46 16.42 9.29 -3.14
CA ILE A 46 16.70 9.90 -1.84
C ILE A 46 15.92 9.17 -0.73
N ALA A 47 14.62 8.92 -0.92
CA ALA A 47 13.79 8.27 0.09
C ALA A 47 14.25 6.83 0.38
N VAL A 48 14.54 6.02 -0.65
CA VAL A 48 15.05 4.66 -0.48
C VAL A 48 16.42 4.67 0.20
N ALA A 49 17.36 5.49 -0.28
CA ALA A 49 18.71 5.56 0.30
C ALA A 49 18.67 5.99 1.77
N THR A 50 17.85 6.99 2.11
CA THR A 50 17.66 7.46 3.49
C THR A 50 17.09 6.37 4.38
N THR A 51 16.09 5.62 3.89
CA THR A 51 15.47 4.51 4.63
C THR A 51 16.47 3.38 4.88
N ILE A 52 17.23 2.99 3.86
CA ILE A 52 18.29 1.97 3.99
C ILE A 52 19.34 2.41 5.02
N ALA A 53 19.76 3.67 4.96
CA ALA A 53 20.75 4.22 5.88
C ALA A 53 20.23 4.30 7.33
N LEU A 54 18.93 4.60 7.50
CA LEU A 54 18.25 4.55 8.80
C LEU A 54 18.20 3.12 9.36
N ILE A 55 17.91 2.12 8.51
CA ILE A 55 17.90 0.70 8.91
C ILE A 55 19.29 0.27 9.42
N PHE A 56 20.37 0.63 8.71
CA PHE A 56 21.74 0.34 9.15
C PHE A 56 22.06 0.95 10.52
N LYS A 57 21.65 2.20 10.75
CA LYS A 57 21.84 2.86 12.04
C LYS A 57 21.05 2.18 13.17
N LEU A 58 19.81 1.78 12.91
CA LEU A 58 18.98 1.08 13.90
C LEU A 58 19.53 -0.32 14.20
N GLN A 59 20.11 -1.01 13.22
CA GLN A 59 20.73 -2.33 13.42
C GLN A 59 21.82 -2.30 14.50
N GLU A 60 22.63 -1.25 14.59
CA GLU A 60 23.65 -1.09 15.64
C GLU A 60 23.03 -1.03 17.05
N GLN A 61 21.80 -0.55 17.18
CA GLN A 61 21.07 -0.47 18.45
C GLN A 61 20.40 -1.80 18.84
N PHE A 62 20.06 -2.65 17.87
CA PHE A 62 19.42 -3.96 18.07
C PHE A 62 20.42 -5.13 18.20
N ALA A 63 21.70 -4.85 18.45
CA ALA A 63 22.79 -5.83 18.53
C ALA A 63 22.71 -6.83 19.72
N SER A 64 21.56 -6.96 20.39
CA SER A 64 21.26 -8.03 21.36
C SER A 64 20.70 -9.29 20.66
N GLY A 65 21.55 -9.96 19.87
CA GLY A 65 21.48 -11.42 19.69
C GLY A 65 20.69 -12.03 18.52
N HIS A 66 20.00 -11.26 17.66
CA HIS A 66 19.19 -11.82 16.54
C HIS A 66 19.51 -11.23 15.15
N ALA A 67 20.72 -10.70 14.96
CA ALA A 67 21.11 -9.86 13.81
C ALA A 67 21.29 -10.57 12.43
N GLY A 68 20.58 -11.66 12.14
CA GLY A 68 20.89 -12.50 10.97
C GLY A 68 20.19 -12.13 9.66
N MET A 69 18.86 -12.01 9.66
CA MET A 69 18.08 -12.14 8.42
C MET A 69 17.26 -10.90 8.00
N GLY A 70 17.03 -9.93 8.87
CA GLY A 70 16.18 -8.77 8.53
C GLY A 70 16.69 -7.95 7.33
N PHE A 71 17.96 -7.52 7.38
CA PHE A 71 18.56 -6.75 6.30
C PHE A 71 18.66 -7.52 4.97
N PRO A 72 19.14 -8.79 4.95
CA PRO A 72 19.08 -9.61 3.73
C PRO A 72 17.68 -9.76 3.14
N LEU A 73 16.64 -9.91 3.97
CA LEU A 73 15.25 -10.03 3.50
C LEU A 73 14.74 -8.72 2.88
N VAL A 74 15.05 -7.57 3.49
CA VAL A 74 14.68 -6.26 2.92
C VAL A 74 15.39 -6.05 1.58
N LEU A 75 16.70 -6.31 1.52
CA LEU A 75 17.47 -6.16 0.28
C LEU A 75 16.96 -7.10 -0.81
N LEU A 76 16.66 -8.36 -0.46
CA LEU A 76 16.06 -9.33 -1.36
C LEU A 76 14.71 -8.82 -1.89
N GLY A 77 13.84 -8.31 -1.01
CA GLY A 77 12.54 -7.76 -1.40
C GLY A 77 12.66 -6.59 -2.37
N VAL A 78 13.56 -5.63 -2.10
CA VAL A 78 13.81 -4.47 -2.97
C VAL A 78 14.34 -4.91 -4.34
N VAL A 79 15.33 -5.81 -4.36
CA VAL A 79 15.95 -6.27 -5.61
C VAL A 79 14.98 -7.10 -6.43
N VAL A 80 14.29 -8.07 -5.82
CA VAL A 80 13.36 -8.95 -6.52
C VAL A 80 12.13 -8.16 -6.99
N GLY A 81 11.50 -7.39 -6.10
CA GLY A 81 10.32 -6.59 -6.44
C GLY A 81 10.65 -5.52 -7.49
N GLY A 82 11.77 -4.81 -7.33
CA GLY A 82 12.26 -3.82 -8.28
C GLY A 82 12.61 -4.42 -9.65
N ALA A 83 13.24 -5.59 -9.69
CA ALA A 83 13.57 -6.28 -10.94
C ALA A 83 12.31 -6.76 -11.68
N ILE A 84 11.34 -7.36 -10.97
CA ILE A 84 10.07 -7.78 -11.57
C ILE A 84 9.32 -6.57 -12.12
N GLY A 85 9.22 -5.48 -11.36
CA GLY A 85 8.58 -4.23 -11.79
C GLY A 85 9.25 -3.63 -13.02
N ALA A 86 10.58 -3.53 -13.02
CA ALA A 86 11.35 -3.00 -14.16
C ALA A 86 11.20 -3.87 -15.41
N TYR A 87 11.19 -5.20 -15.25
CA TYR A 87 10.98 -6.13 -16.36
C TYR A 87 9.58 -5.99 -16.95
N ALA A 88 8.55 -5.97 -16.10
CA ALA A 88 7.16 -5.82 -16.53
C ALA A 88 6.94 -4.49 -17.27
N ALA A 89 7.44 -3.39 -16.72
CA ALA A 89 7.35 -2.06 -17.32
C ALA A 89 8.08 -1.94 -18.66
N LYS A 90 9.21 -2.64 -18.85
CA LYS A 90 9.96 -2.62 -20.11
C LYS A 90 9.30 -3.43 -21.23
N LYS A 91 8.56 -4.49 -20.88
CA LYS A 91 8.03 -5.46 -21.86
C LYS A 91 6.57 -5.20 -22.25
N VAL A 92 5.83 -4.43 -21.46
CA VAL A 92 4.42 -4.15 -21.75
C VAL A 92 4.24 -3.35 -23.05
N GLU A 93 3.20 -3.67 -23.81
CA GLU A 93 2.82 -2.88 -24.98
C GLU A 93 2.10 -1.60 -24.53
N MET A 94 2.25 -0.49 -25.28
CA MET A 94 1.61 0.79 -24.92
C MET A 94 0.08 0.72 -24.88
N THR A 95 -0.53 -0.22 -25.63
CA THR A 95 -1.97 -0.50 -25.62
C THR A 95 -2.45 -1.16 -24.33
N LYS A 96 -1.54 -1.79 -23.58
CA LYS A 96 -1.76 -2.51 -22.32
C LYS A 96 -1.33 -1.70 -21.09
N MET A 97 -1.00 -0.43 -21.26
CA MET A 97 -0.64 0.44 -20.13
C MET A 97 -1.74 0.51 -19.05
N PRO A 98 -3.05 0.61 -19.38
CA PRO A 98 -4.09 0.66 -18.35
C PRO A 98 -4.13 -0.59 -17.45
N GLU A 99 -3.94 -1.80 -18.01
CA GLU A 99 -3.91 -3.03 -17.20
C GLU A 99 -2.67 -3.06 -16.30
N LEU A 100 -1.50 -2.66 -16.80
CA LEU A 100 -0.29 -2.63 -15.98
C LEU A 100 -0.42 -1.63 -14.82
N VAL A 101 -0.99 -0.44 -15.06
CA VAL A 101 -1.21 0.56 -14.00
C VAL A 101 -2.16 0.02 -12.92
N ALA A 102 -3.23 -0.68 -13.31
CA ALA A 102 -4.12 -1.36 -12.37
C ALA A 102 -3.35 -2.41 -11.55
N ALA A 103 -2.55 -3.26 -12.20
CA ALA A 103 -1.75 -4.26 -11.51
C ALA A 103 -0.77 -3.62 -10.51
N MET A 104 -0.09 -2.54 -10.86
CA MET A 104 0.83 -1.83 -9.95
C MET A 104 0.10 -1.21 -8.76
N HIS A 105 -1.07 -0.60 -8.95
CA HIS A 105 -1.88 -0.08 -7.85
C HIS A 105 -2.35 -1.16 -6.88
N SER A 106 -2.62 -2.37 -7.39
CA SER A 106 -2.97 -3.48 -6.50
C SER A 106 -1.83 -3.77 -5.51
N LEU A 107 -0.59 -3.81 -5.98
CA LEU A 107 0.58 -4.10 -5.15
C LEU A 107 0.82 -3.01 -4.09
N ILE A 108 0.52 -1.74 -4.40
CA ILE A 108 0.56 -0.64 -3.43
C ILE A 108 -0.45 -0.86 -2.30
N GLY A 109 -1.69 -1.24 -2.67
CA GLY A 109 -2.74 -1.54 -1.69
C GLY A 109 -2.37 -2.71 -0.77
N LEU A 110 -1.82 -3.79 -1.33
CA LEU A 110 -1.38 -4.94 -0.53
C LEU A 110 -0.20 -4.59 0.38
N ALA A 111 0.76 -3.78 -0.10
CA ALA A 111 1.87 -3.30 0.72
C ALA A 111 1.37 -2.51 1.94
N ALA A 112 0.36 -1.64 1.78
CA ALA A 112 -0.25 -0.91 2.88
C ALA A 112 -0.88 -1.85 3.93
N VAL A 113 -1.57 -2.91 3.50
CA VAL A 113 -2.14 -3.93 4.40
C VAL A 113 -1.02 -4.68 5.13
N CYS A 114 0.05 -5.09 4.45
CA CYS A 114 1.19 -5.77 5.07
C CYS A 114 1.91 -4.87 6.09
N ILE A 115 2.07 -3.58 5.80
CA ILE A 115 2.61 -2.59 6.74
C ILE A 115 1.71 -2.48 7.97
N ALA A 116 0.39 -2.42 7.78
CA ALA A 116 -0.53 -2.34 8.90
C ALA A 116 -0.50 -3.60 9.78
N VAL A 117 -0.50 -4.79 9.17
CA VAL A 117 -0.35 -6.07 9.91
C VAL A 117 0.96 -6.09 10.70
N ALA A 118 2.07 -5.65 10.10
CA ALA A 118 3.36 -5.57 10.80
C ALA A 118 3.33 -4.57 11.97
N ALA A 119 2.72 -3.40 11.79
CA ALA A 119 2.61 -2.37 12.81
C ALA A 119 1.64 -2.73 13.95
N VAL A 120 0.61 -3.53 13.66
CA VAL A 120 -0.27 -4.13 14.70
C VAL A 120 0.46 -5.23 15.47
N SER A 121 1.28 -6.04 14.79
CA SER A 121 2.03 -7.15 15.42
C SER A 121 3.15 -6.67 16.33
N GLU A 122 3.94 -5.72 15.85
CA GLU A 122 5.14 -5.25 16.56
C GLU A 122 5.19 -3.71 16.57
N PRO A 123 4.30 -3.02 17.31
CA PRO A 123 4.21 -1.55 17.29
C PRO A 123 5.51 -0.85 17.70
N TRP A 124 6.29 -1.47 18.59
CA TRP A 124 7.56 -0.93 19.05
C TRP A 124 8.62 -0.88 17.95
N ALA A 125 8.57 -1.78 16.96
CA ALA A 125 9.49 -1.76 15.83
C ALA A 125 9.31 -0.52 14.94
N PHE A 126 8.11 0.08 14.99
CA PHE A 126 7.75 1.31 14.30
C PHE A 126 7.83 2.55 15.20
N ASN A 127 8.32 2.41 16.44
CA ASN A 127 8.36 3.48 17.44
C ASN A 127 6.97 4.09 17.73
N ILE A 128 5.92 3.27 17.64
CA ILE A 128 4.52 3.66 17.89
C ILE A 128 4.17 3.52 19.38
N ALA A 129 4.64 2.47 20.02
CA ALA A 129 4.42 2.18 21.44
C ALA A 129 5.69 1.59 22.05
N GLU A 130 5.83 1.68 23.37
CA GLU A 130 6.88 0.97 24.10
C GLU A 130 6.70 -0.55 23.99
N ARG A 131 7.76 -1.33 24.26
CA ARG A 131 7.69 -2.79 24.17
C ARG A 131 6.72 -3.33 25.22
N GLY A 132 5.64 -3.97 24.78
CA GLY A 132 4.54 -4.41 25.64
C GLY A 132 3.56 -3.30 26.05
N GLY A 133 3.68 -2.11 25.45
CA GLY A 133 2.71 -1.02 25.57
C GLY A 133 1.53 -1.21 24.62
N ALA A 134 0.36 -0.71 25.02
CA ALA A 134 -0.82 -0.71 24.18
C ALA A 134 -0.65 0.28 23.01
N LEU A 135 -1.19 -0.07 21.84
CA LEU A 135 -1.28 0.87 20.71
C LEU A 135 -2.11 2.10 21.09
N PRO A 136 -1.64 3.33 20.86
CA PRO A 136 -2.44 4.53 21.04
C PRO A 136 -3.65 4.55 20.10
N PHE A 137 -4.75 5.18 20.54
CA PHE A 137 -5.98 5.29 19.74
C PHE A 137 -5.74 5.90 18.35
N GLY A 138 -4.93 6.97 18.25
CA GLY A 138 -4.63 7.64 16.99
C GLY A 138 -4.00 6.69 15.96
N ASN A 139 -3.00 5.91 16.37
CA ASN A 139 -2.35 4.94 15.50
C ASN A 139 -3.29 3.78 15.13
N ARG A 140 -4.17 3.33 16.02
CA ARG A 140 -5.19 2.32 15.68
C ARG A 140 -6.13 2.82 14.60
N LEU A 141 -6.56 4.09 14.69
CA LEU A 141 -7.41 4.72 13.69
C LEU A 141 -6.70 4.82 12.33
N GLU A 142 -5.42 5.23 12.32
CA GLU A 142 -4.60 5.27 11.11
C GLU A 142 -4.43 3.88 10.48
N LEU A 143 -4.13 2.86 11.29
CA LEU A 143 -3.95 1.48 10.84
C LEU A 143 -5.27 0.88 10.32
N PHE A 144 -6.39 1.20 10.96
CA PHE A 144 -7.73 0.85 10.48
C PHE A 144 -7.96 1.45 9.08
N ILE A 145 -7.84 2.77 8.94
CA ILE A 145 -8.12 3.46 7.67
C ILE A 145 -7.15 2.99 6.58
N GLY A 146 -5.86 2.88 6.90
CA GLY A 146 -4.83 2.40 5.97
C GLY A 146 -5.09 0.98 5.48
N THR A 147 -5.50 0.06 6.37
CA THR A 147 -5.85 -1.32 6.01
C THR A 147 -7.10 -1.36 5.15
N PHE A 148 -8.13 -0.59 5.52
CA PHE A 148 -9.38 -0.52 4.77
C PHE A 148 -9.15 -0.03 3.33
N VAL A 149 -8.49 1.12 3.18
CA VAL A 149 -8.19 1.69 1.85
C VAL A 149 -7.27 0.75 1.07
N GLY A 150 -6.20 0.24 1.68
CA GLY A 150 -5.26 -0.67 1.03
C GLY A 150 -5.91 -1.96 0.52
N ALA A 151 -6.77 -2.60 1.33
CA ALA A 151 -7.46 -3.84 0.95
C ALA A 151 -8.48 -3.62 -0.18
N VAL A 152 -9.22 -2.51 -0.13
CA VAL A 152 -10.15 -2.11 -1.21
C VAL A 152 -9.40 -1.81 -2.50
N THR A 153 -8.28 -1.07 -2.43
CA THR A 153 -7.42 -0.79 -3.59
C THR A 153 -6.86 -2.08 -4.19
N PHE A 154 -6.31 -2.98 -3.37
CA PHE A 154 -5.78 -4.25 -3.88
C PHE A 154 -6.84 -5.06 -4.65
N SER A 155 -7.95 -5.35 -3.98
CA SER A 155 -9.01 -6.20 -4.55
C SER A 155 -9.70 -5.55 -5.74
N GLY A 156 -9.99 -4.25 -5.68
CA GLY A 156 -10.58 -3.50 -6.78
C GLY A 156 -9.66 -3.45 -8.01
N SER A 157 -8.38 -3.15 -7.80
CA SER A 157 -7.40 -3.09 -8.89
C SER A 157 -7.11 -4.46 -9.53
N VAL A 158 -7.17 -5.57 -8.78
CA VAL A 158 -7.07 -6.93 -9.34
C VAL A 158 -8.25 -7.23 -10.28
N ILE A 159 -9.47 -6.81 -9.92
CA ILE A 159 -10.65 -6.96 -10.78
C ILE A 159 -10.52 -6.08 -12.02
N ALA A 160 -10.08 -4.82 -11.85
CA ALA A 160 -9.84 -3.91 -12.96
C ALA A 160 -8.80 -4.45 -13.95
N PHE A 161 -7.67 -4.96 -13.44
CA PHE A 161 -6.66 -5.65 -14.24
C PHE A 161 -7.26 -6.82 -15.03
N GLY A 162 -8.01 -7.70 -14.37
CA GLY A 162 -8.62 -8.85 -15.04
C GLY A 162 -9.57 -8.46 -16.16
N LYS A 163 -10.41 -7.44 -15.94
CA LYS A 163 -11.38 -6.92 -16.92
C LYS A 163 -10.72 -6.22 -18.10
N LEU A 164 -9.65 -5.46 -17.86
CA LEU A 164 -8.88 -4.79 -18.91
C LEU A 164 -8.08 -5.79 -19.76
N SER A 165 -7.61 -6.89 -19.16
CA SER A 165 -6.80 -7.88 -19.87
C SER A 165 -7.59 -8.67 -20.91
N GLY A 166 -8.89 -8.92 -20.68
CA GLY A 166 -9.77 -9.63 -21.60
C GLY A 166 -9.40 -11.10 -21.88
N LYS A 167 -8.32 -11.62 -21.27
CA LYS A 167 -7.80 -12.98 -21.47
C LYS A 167 -8.44 -14.03 -20.57
N TYR A 168 -9.08 -13.61 -19.50
CA TYR A 168 -9.53 -14.52 -18.44
C TYR A 168 -10.95 -15.04 -18.68
N LYS A 169 -11.13 -16.35 -18.51
CA LYS A 169 -12.46 -17.00 -18.59
C LYS A 169 -13.29 -16.84 -17.32
N PHE A 170 -12.69 -16.36 -16.24
CA PHE A 170 -13.37 -16.15 -14.96
C PHE A 170 -14.38 -14.99 -15.07
N ARG A 171 -15.64 -15.23 -14.68
CA ARG A 171 -16.76 -14.30 -14.89
C ARG A 171 -16.50 -12.89 -14.34
N LEU A 172 -15.83 -12.76 -13.20
CA LEU A 172 -15.55 -11.44 -12.60
C LEU A 172 -14.49 -10.64 -13.37
N PHE A 173 -13.66 -11.32 -14.17
CA PHE A 173 -12.64 -10.71 -15.03
C PHE A 173 -13.13 -10.51 -16.47
N GLN A 174 -14.40 -10.77 -16.75
CA GLN A 174 -14.99 -10.42 -18.04
C GLN A 174 -15.36 -8.93 -18.06
N GLY A 175 -15.20 -8.29 -19.21
CA GLY A 175 -15.55 -6.88 -19.38
C GLY A 175 -17.04 -6.57 -19.20
N ALA A 176 -17.91 -7.58 -19.21
CA ALA A 176 -19.34 -7.41 -18.96
C ALA A 176 -19.62 -7.08 -17.48
N PRO A 177 -20.45 -6.06 -17.19
CA PRO A 177 -20.92 -5.76 -15.84
C PRO A 177 -21.57 -6.96 -15.16
N VAL A 178 -21.14 -7.29 -13.94
CA VAL A 178 -21.78 -8.29 -13.10
C VAL A 178 -22.63 -7.57 -12.06
N ARG A 179 -23.96 -7.65 -12.22
CA ARG A 179 -24.95 -7.08 -11.31
C ARG A 179 -25.82 -8.20 -10.76
N PHE A 180 -26.20 -8.10 -9.49
CA PHE A 180 -27.14 -9.02 -8.84
C PHE A 180 -28.11 -8.26 -7.92
N GLY A 181 -29.28 -8.84 -7.69
CA GLY A 181 -30.31 -8.23 -6.83
C GLY A 181 -29.80 -8.01 -5.41
N GLY A 182 -30.01 -6.81 -4.86
CA GLY A 182 -29.60 -6.47 -3.49
C GLY A 182 -28.13 -6.07 -3.32
N GLN A 183 -27.35 -5.93 -4.40
CA GLN A 183 -25.93 -5.57 -4.33
C GLN A 183 -25.65 -4.28 -3.54
N HIS A 184 -26.45 -3.23 -3.71
CA HIS A 184 -26.28 -1.98 -2.94
C HIS A 184 -26.49 -2.18 -1.44
N ILE A 185 -27.47 -2.99 -1.06
CA ILE A 185 -27.76 -3.30 0.34
C ILE A 185 -26.61 -4.14 0.93
N LEU A 186 -26.14 -5.15 0.18
CA LEU A 186 -25.00 -5.97 0.63
C LEU A 186 -23.74 -5.12 0.82
N ASN A 187 -23.42 -4.25 -0.13
CA ASN A 187 -22.27 -3.35 -0.04
C ASN A 187 -22.37 -2.42 1.17
N LEU A 188 -23.57 -1.88 1.43
CA LEU A 188 -23.83 -1.04 2.60
C LEU A 188 -23.66 -1.80 3.91
N VAL A 189 -24.21 -3.02 4.01
CA VAL A 189 -24.08 -3.87 5.21
C VAL A 189 -22.61 -4.20 5.48
N ILE A 190 -21.85 -4.55 4.43
CA ILE A 190 -20.41 -4.83 4.56
C ILE A 190 -19.65 -3.56 4.99
N ALA A 191 -19.96 -2.40 4.40
CA ALA A 191 -19.32 -1.13 4.77
C ALA A 191 -19.60 -0.76 6.25
N ILE A 192 -20.84 -0.92 6.71
CA ILE A 192 -21.20 -0.70 8.11
C ILE A 192 -20.47 -1.69 9.02
N ALA A 193 -20.38 -2.97 8.64
CA ALA A 193 -19.67 -3.98 9.41
C ALA A 193 -18.17 -3.68 9.52
N ILE A 194 -17.53 -3.22 8.43
CA ILE A 194 -16.13 -2.77 8.44
C ILE A 194 -15.94 -1.61 9.42
N ILE A 195 -16.81 -0.60 9.38
CA ILE A 195 -16.73 0.55 10.30
C ILE A 195 -16.92 0.09 11.75
N ALA A 196 -17.93 -0.74 12.02
CA ALA A 196 -18.19 -1.25 13.36
C ALA A 196 -17.00 -2.04 13.92
N LEU A 197 -16.44 -2.97 13.14
CA LEU A 197 -15.27 -3.75 13.54
C LEU A 197 -14.01 -2.87 13.69
N GLY A 198 -13.84 -1.87 12.82
CA GLY A 198 -12.76 -0.90 12.92
C GLY A 198 -12.84 -0.07 14.20
N LEU A 199 -14.04 0.36 14.58
CA LEU A 199 -14.26 1.06 15.85
C LEU A 199 -13.99 0.14 17.04
N VAL A 200 -14.43 -1.12 17.00
CA VAL A 200 -14.11 -2.11 18.05
C VAL A 200 -12.60 -2.30 18.19
N PHE A 201 -11.86 -2.34 17.08
CA PHE A 201 -10.39 -2.37 17.11
C PHE A 201 -9.78 -1.10 17.72
N CYS A 202 -10.31 0.08 17.37
CA CYS A 202 -9.81 1.37 17.87
C CYS A 202 -10.04 1.56 19.37
N PHE A 203 -11.20 1.15 19.90
CA PHE A 203 -11.60 1.31 21.31
C PHE A 203 -11.19 0.14 22.21
N SER A 204 -10.42 -0.83 21.72
CA SER A 204 -9.98 -1.94 22.56
C SER A 204 -8.88 -1.48 23.53
N ASP A 205 -9.18 -1.31 24.81
CA ASP A 205 -8.17 -0.85 25.79
C ASP A 205 -7.12 -1.91 26.17
N ALA A 206 -7.18 -3.10 25.57
CA ALA A 206 -6.24 -4.17 25.82
C ALA A 206 -4.82 -3.83 25.31
N VAL A 207 -3.83 -4.33 26.06
CA VAL A 207 -2.41 -4.32 25.65
C VAL A 207 -2.22 -5.11 24.38
N GLU A 208 -2.86 -6.28 24.30
CA GLU A 208 -2.90 -7.08 23.09
C GLU A 208 -3.81 -6.43 22.04
N PRO A 209 -3.33 -6.26 20.79
CA PRO A 209 -4.17 -5.74 19.73
C PRO A 209 -5.38 -6.64 19.50
N ALA A 210 -6.54 -6.04 19.24
CA ALA A 210 -7.76 -6.77 18.90
C ALA A 210 -7.67 -7.36 17.48
N TRP A 211 -6.94 -8.48 17.36
CA TRP A 211 -6.66 -9.14 16.08
C TRP A 211 -7.90 -9.65 15.36
N THR A 212 -8.85 -10.21 16.10
CA THR A 212 -10.08 -10.76 15.52
C THR A 212 -10.88 -9.70 14.75
N PRO A 213 -11.26 -8.54 15.35
CA PRO A 213 -11.96 -7.50 14.60
C PRO A 213 -11.10 -6.93 13.47
N PHE A 214 -9.80 -6.74 13.67
CA PHE A 214 -8.88 -6.26 12.62
C PHE A 214 -8.84 -7.21 11.40
N ALA A 215 -8.67 -8.51 11.61
CA ALA A 215 -8.57 -9.49 10.54
C ALA A 215 -9.90 -9.67 9.79
N ILE A 216 -11.03 -9.71 10.50
CA ILE A 216 -12.37 -9.81 9.88
C ILE A 216 -12.64 -8.55 9.06
N MET A 217 -12.35 -7.38 9.60
CA MET A 217 -12.49 -6.11 8.91
C MET A 217 -11.63 -6.05 7.63
N ALA A 218 -10.37 -6.49 7.69
CA ALA A 218 -9.49 -6.54 6.52
C ALA A 218 -10.04 -7.52 5.45
N ALA A 219 -10.51 -8.70 5.85
CA ALA A 219 -11.13 -9.66 4.94
C ALA A 219 -12.39 -9.10 4.27
N LEU A 220 -13.26 -8.44 5.04
CA LEU A 220 -14.44 -7.76 4.52
C LEU A 220 -14.06 -6.61 3.57
N ALA A 221 -12.99 -5.88 3.84
CA ALA A 221 -12.50 -4.81 2.96
C ALA A 221 -12.02 -5.36 1.61
N PHE A 222 -11.33 -6.51 1.59
CA PHE A 222 -10.99 -7.21 0.34
C PHE A 222 -12.25 -7.65 -0.43
N ILE A 223 -13.27 -8.16 0.27
CA ILE A 223 -14.54 -8.55 -0.36
C ILE A 223 -15.25 -7.32 -0.92
N LEU A 224 -15.31 -6.23 -0.16
CA LEU A 224 -15.97 -4.99 -0.57
C LEU A 224 -15.33 -4.41 -1.83
N GLY A 225 -13.99 -4.38 -1.90
CA GLY A 225 -13.29 -3.88 -3.09
C GLY A 225 -13.60 -4.70 -4.34
N VAL A 226 -13.80 -6.01 -4.23
CA VAL A 226 -14.35 -6.81 -5.34
C VAL A 226 -15.79 -6.36 -5.67
N LEU A 227 -16.67 -6.32 -4.67
CA LEU A 227 -18.11 -6.10 -4.88
C LEU A 227 -18.47 -4.72 -5.45
N ILE A 228 -17.65 -3.69 -5.22
CA ILE A 228 -17.87 -2.35 -5.76
C ILE A 228 -17.36 -2.20 -7.22
N ILE A 229 -16.41 -3.02 -7.66
CA ILE A 229 -15.81 -2.94 -9.01
C ILE A 229 -16.43 -3.93 -10.02
N ILE A 230 -16.99 -5.05 -9.55
CA ILE A 230 -17.68 -6.01 -10.44
C ILE A 230 -18.86 -5.43 -11.26
N PRO A 231 -19.65 -4.42 -10.82
CA PRO A 231 -20.75 -3.89 -11.63
C PRO A 231 -20.30 -2.88 -12.69
N ILE A 232 -19.02 -2.50 -12.71
CA ILE A 232 -18.46 -1.53 -13.66
C ILE A 232 -18.03 -2.26 -14.94
N GLY A 233 -18.37 -1.73 -16.11
CA GLY A 233 -18.01 -2.34 -17.40
C GLY A 233 -16.54 -2.13 -17.75
N GLY A 234 -16.01 -2.99 -18.63
CA GLY A 234 -14.62 -2.90 -19.12
C GLY A 234 -14.28 -1.55 -19.78
N ALA A 235 -15.26 -0.94 -20.45
CA ALA A 235 -15.11 0.37 -21.08
C ALA A 235 -14.92 1.52 -20.06
N ASP A 236 -15.50 1.39 -18.86
CA ASP A 236 -15.44 2.39 -17.80
C ASP A 236 -14.28 2.13 -16.81
N MET A 237 -13.53 1.03 -16.98
CA MET A 237 -12.41 0.66 -16.12
C MET A 237 -11.30 1.72 -16.01
N PRO A 238 -10.97 2.53 -17.05
CA PRO A 238 -9.98 3.59 -16.90
C PRO A 238 -10.32 4.65 -15.83
N VAL A 239 -11.58 4.76 -15.42
CA VAL A 239 -12.01 5.65 -14.32
C VAL A 239 -11.78 5.00 -12.95
N VAL A 240 -11.75 3.67 -12.91
CA VAL A 240 -11.52 2.87 -11.69
C VAL A 240 -10.05 2.78 -11.33
N VAL A 241 -9.18 2.72 -12.36
CA VAL A 241 -7.71 2.67 -12.24
C VAL A 241 -7.19 4.04 -11.82
#